data_AF-A0A844IGQ8-F1
#
_entry.id   AF-A0A844IGQ8-F1
#
_cell.length_a   1.000
_cell.length_b   1.000
_cell.length_c   1.000
_cell.angle_alpha   90.00
_cell.angle_beta   90.00
_cell.angle_gamma   90.00
#
_symmetry.space_group_name_H-M   'P 1'
#
loop_
_entity.id
_entity.type
_entity.pdbx_description
1 polymer ?
#
loop_
_entity_poly.entity_id
_entity_poly.type
_entity_poly.pdbx_seq_one_letter_code
_entity_poly.pdbx_strand_id
1 'polypeptide(L)'
;MINTALSVPAAEIEALLYGRIIAVIPNSFLSPGREFALFPTDGSSNVLAIEDYYHLSFLPIAQSAFVKLDNQGILLQPQQTSLLIDNEQLQLPLLAYQTLSIKAWARCELCQDITNIESLASLSRLTIWTQKGLEEILRQRQKIFLAYLR
;
A
#
# COMPACT_ATOMS: atom_id res chain seq x y z
N MET A 1 -0.74 -20.20 -0.60
CA MET A 1 -0.53 -19.07 0.35
C MET A 1 0.87 -18.54 0.14
N ILE A 2 1.00 -17.30 -0.35
CA ILE A 2 2.31 -16.63 -0.43
C ILE A 2 2.49 -15.96 0.95
N ASN A 3 3.14 -16.64 1.90
CA ASN A 3 3.38 -16.13 3.28
C ASN A 3 4.40 -14.96 3.33
N THR A 4 4.53 -14.24 2.22
CA THR A 4 5.58 -13.27 1.96
C THR A 4 5.05 -12.06 1.19
N ALA A 5 3.73 -11.93 1.01
CA ALA A 5 3.14 -10.77 0.37
C ALA A 5 2.93 -9.65 1.38
N LEU A 6 3.35 -8.43 1.05
CA LEU A 6 3.18 -7.22 1.85
C LEU A 6 2.32 -6.22 1.10
N SER A 7 1.22 -5.79 1.73
CA SER A 7 0.40 -4.70 1.25
C SER A 7 1.13 -3.37 1.47
N VAL A 8 1.34 -2.61 0.41
CA VAL A 8 2.02 -1.32 0.46
C VAL A 8 1.22 -0.35 -0.41
N PRO A 9 0.99 0.92 0.00
CA PRO A 9 0.25 1.83 -0.87
C PRO A 9 0.98 2.01 -2.20
N ALA A 10 0.20 2.16 -3.27
CA ALA A 10 0.73 2.17 -4.63
C ALA A 10 1.81 3.25 -4.82
N ALA A 11 1.68 4.37 -4.11
CA ALA A 11 2.62 5.49 -4.14
C ALA A 11 4.05 5.07 -3.73
N GLU A 12 4.18 4.33 -2.64
CA GLU A 12 5.45 3.81 -2.14
C GLU A 12 6.04 2.78 -3.10
N ILE A 13 5.22 1.90 -3.69
CA ILE A 13 5.71 0.94 -4.69
C ILE A 13 6.29 1.68 -5.91
N GLU A 14 5.61 2.71 -6.41
CA GLU A 14 6.14 3.51 -7.53
C GLU A 14 7.47 4.19 -7.14
N ALA A 15 7.59 4.70 -5.90
CA ALA A 15 8.83 5.27 -5.41
C ALA A 15 9.98 4.25 -5.38
N LEU A 16 9.70 3.00 -4.98
CA LEU A 16 10.67 1.90 -5.02
C LEU A 16 11.08 1.57 -6.45
N LEU A 17 10.12 1.49 -7.38
CA LEU A 17 10.40 1.24 -8.80
C LEU A 17 11.28 2.33 -9.45
N TYR A 18 11.26 3.55 -8.92
CA TYR A 18 12.21 4.61 -9.28
C TYR A 18 13.60 4.46 -8.64
N GLY A 19 13.90 3.32 -8.02
CA GLY A 19 15.21 3.00 -7.44
C GLY A 19 15.46 3.63 -6.07
N ARG A 20 14.42 4.08 -5.37
CA ARG A 20 14.54 4.66 -4.02
C ARG A 20 14.37 3.58 -2.96
N ILE A 21 15.10 3.70 -1.85
CA ILE A 21 14.73 2.99 -0.62
C ILE A 21 13.46 3.65 -0.10
N ILE A 22 12.45 2.84 0.23
CA ILE A 22 11.18 3.33 0.75
C ILE A 22 11.05 3.00 2.22
N ALA A 23 10.38 3.89 2.95
CA ALA A 23 9.88 3.55 4.27
C ALA A 23 8.42 3.11 4.13
N VAL A 24 8.01 2.07 4.86
CA VAL A 24 6.63 1.57 4.94
C VAL A 24 6.24 1.31 6.39
N ILE A 25 4.93 1.34 6.67
CA ILE A 25 4.37 1.06 8.00
C ILE A 25 3.59 -0.26 7.96
N PRO A 26 4.26 -1.41 8.15
CA PRO A 26 3.61 -2.71 8.14
C PRO A 26 2.78 -2.95 9.42
N ASN A 27 1.87 -3.93 9.36
CA ASN A 27 1.04 -4.33 10.49
C ASN A 27 1.79 -5.22 11.51
N SER A 28 2.96 -5.74 11.13
CA SER A 28 3.82 -6.57 11.99
C SER A 28 5.28 -6.26 11.71
N PHE A 29 6.14 -6.64 12.64
CA PHE A 29 7.58 -6.50 12.49
C PHE A 29 8.09 -7.34 11.32
N LEU A 30 8.91 -6.73 10.46
CA LEU A 30 9.55 -7.42 9.33
C LEU A 30 10.99 -7.76 9.69
N SER A 31 11.35 -9.04 9.58
CA SER A 31 12.72 -9.47 9.82
C SER A 31 13.66 -8.89 8.76
N PRO A 32 14.73 -8.17 9.17
CA PRO A 32 15.76 -7.72 8.23
C PRO A 32 16.34 -8.89 7.41
N GLY A 33 16.68 -8.64 6.16
CA GLY A 33 17.15 -9.63 5.20
C GLY A 33 16.04 -10.43 4.51
N ARG A 34 14.81 -10.39 5.01
CA ARG A 34 13.67 -11.09 4.39
C ARG A 34 13.16 -10.30 3.17
N GLU A 35 12.89 -11.01 2.09
CA GLU A 35 12.30 -10.46 0.88
C GLU A 35 10.79 -10.64 0.90
N PHE A 36 10.06 -9.67 0.37
CA PHE A 36 8.61 -9.64 0.32
C PHE A 36 8.12 -9.28 -1.08
N ALA A 37 7.05 -9.95 -1.51
CA ALA A 37 6.32 -9.57 -2.71
C ALA A 37 5.41 -8.40 -2.38
N LEU A 38 5.56 -7.27 -3.06
CA LEU A 38 4.77 -6.07 -2.81
C LEU A 38 3.55 -6.05 -3.73
N PHE A 39 2.38 -5.83 -3.13
CA PHE A 39 1.15 -5.60 -3.87
C PHE A 39 0.52 -4.26 -3.47
N PRO A 40 0.02 -3.49 -4.44
CA PRO A 40 -0.44 -2.13 -4.23
C PRO A 40 -1.77 -2.08 -3.48
N THR A 41 -1.91 -1.07 -2.63
CA THR A 41 -3.19 -0.65 -2.04
C THR A 41 -3.47 0.82 -2.36
N ASP A 42 -4.74 1.20 -2.26
CA ASP A 42 -5.26 2.53 -2.58
C ASP A 42 -4.99 3.59 -1.50
N GLY A 43 -4.29 3.22 -0.42
CA GLY A 43 -4.01 4.14 0.70
C GLY A 43 -5.27 4.54 1.50
N SER A 44 -6.43 3.93 1.20
CA SER A 44 -7.74 4.23 1.83
C SER A 44 -7.79 3.90 3.33
N SER A 45 -6.78 3.19 3.84
CA SER A 45 -6.63 2.92 5.27
C SER A 45 -6.22 4.15 6.09
N ASN A 46 -5.90 5.28 5.43
CA ASN A 46 -5.50 6.51 6.09
C ASN A 46 -6.72 7.36 6.46
N VAL A 47 -6.78 7.81 7.72
CA VAL A 47 -7.87 8.67 8.23
C VAL A 47 -7.68 10.14 7.82
N LEU A 48 -6.50 10.49 7.30
CA LEU A 48 -6.17 11.85 6.86
C LEU A 48 -6.31 11.99 5.35
N ALA A 49 -6.57 13.22 4.91
CA ALA A 49 -6.42 13.62 3.52
C ALA A 49 -4.97 13.39 3.06
N ILE A 50 -4.79 13.11 1.77
CA ILE A 50 -3.48 12.75 1.20
C ILE A 50 -2.43 13.85 1.41
N GLU A 51 -2.84 15.12 1.36
CA GLU A 51 -2.02 16.31 1.59
C GLU A 51 -1.54 16.47 3.04
N ASP A 52 -2.30 15.93 3.99
CA ASP A 52 -1.93 15.90 5.40
C ASP A 52 -1.07 14.68 5.73
N TYR A 53 -1.11 13.65 4.88
CA TYR A 53 -0.40 12.40 5.10
C TYR A 53 1.02 12.41 4.49
N TYR A 54 1.15 12.88 3.24
CA TYR A 54 2.43 12.96 2.53
C TYR A 54 2.95 14.38 2.41
N HIS A 55 4.27 14.52 2.31
CA HIS A 55 4.89 15.78 1.95
C HIS A 55 4.46 16.24 0.55
N LEU A 56 4.35 17.56 0.38
CA LEU A 56 3.96 18.21 -0.88
C LEU A 56 4.81 17.74 -2.08
N SER A 57 6.11 17.50 -1.88
CA SER A 57 7.02 17.04 -2.92
C SER A 57 6.72 15.62 -3.43
N PHE A 58 5.97 14.82 -2.66
CA PHE A 58 5.61 13.45 -2.98
C PHE A 58 4.19 13.31 -3.55
N LEU A 59 3.33 14.32 -3.35
CA LEU A 59 1.92 14.27 -3.80
C LEU A 59 1.74 13.93 -5.29
N PRO A 60 2.54 14.45 -6.24
CA PRO A 60 2.38 14.09 -7.65
C PRO A 60 2.56 12.59 -7.91
N ILE A 61 3.51 11.95 -7.21
CA ILE A 61 3.75 10.51 -7.31
C ILE A 61 2.56 9.76 -6.72
N ALA A 62 2.11 10.17 -5.53
CA ALA A 62 1.03 9.49 -4.84
C ALA A 62 -0.31 9.57 -5.61
N GLN A 63 -0.69 10.76 -6.08
CA GLN A 63 -1.91 10.96 -6.87
C GLN A 63 -1.87 10.15 -8.17
N SER A 64 -0.74 10.17 -8.89
CA SER A 64 -0.60 9.37 -10.11
C SER A 64 -0.71 7.88 -9.83
N ALA A 65 -0.08 7.39 -8.76
CA ALA A 65 -0.11 5.98 -8.39
C ALA A 65 -1.53 5.51 -8.05
N PHE A 66 -2.30 6.29 -7.29
CA PHE A 66 -3.68 5.94 -6.94
C PHE A 66 -4.61 5.99 -8.15
N VAL A 67 -4.49 7.00 -9.02
CA VAL A 67 -5.26 7.03 -10.29
C VAL A 67 -4.94 5.82 -11.18
N LYS A 68 -3.66 5.41 -11.26
CA LYS A 68 -3.28 4.19 -12.00
C LYS A 68 -3.91 2.94 -11.38
N LEU A 69 -3.97 2.85 -10.04
CA LEU A 69 -4.53 1.70 -9.34
C LEU A 69 -6.05 1.60 -9.55
N ASP A 70 -6.78 2.71 -9.44
CA ASP A 70 -8.22 2.76 -9.68
C ASP A 70 -8.56 2.28 -11.09
N ASN A 71 -7.79 2.75 -12.09
CA ASN A 71 -7.96 2.32 -13.48
C ASN A 71 -7.58 0.84 -13.72
N GLN A 72 -6.73 0.25 -12.89
CA GLN A 72 -6.40 -1.19 -12.94
C GLN A 72 -7.48 -2.06 -12.26
N GLY A 73 -8.25 -1.49 -11.33
CA GLY A 73 -9.42 -2.11 -10.71
C GLY A 73 -10.66 -2.12 -11.61
N ILE A 74 -10.69 -1.30 -12.67
CA ILE A 74 -11.69 -1.39 -13.75
C ILE A 74 -11.26 -2.51 -14.70
N LEU A 75 -11.31 -3.76 -14.23
CA LEU A 75 -11.47 -4.86 -15.18
C LEU A 75 -12.87 -4.72 -15.76
N LEU A 76 -12.94 -4.34 -17.04
CA LEU A 76 -14.14 -4.41 -17.86
C LEU A 76 -14.87 -5.70 -17.50
N GLN A 77 -16.10 -5.59 -16.99
CA GLN A 77 -16.96 -6.75 -16.83
C GLN A 77 -16.93 -7.53 -18.14
N PRO A 78 -16.68 -8.84 -18.15
CA PRO A 78 -16.91 -9.61 -19.35
C PRO A 78 -18.39 -9.42 -19.70
N GLN A 79 -18.67 -8.67 -20.76
CA GLN A 79 -20.00 -8.67 -21.34
C GLN A 79 -20.22 -10.10 -21.83
N GLN A 80 -20.93 -10.89 -21.04
CA GLN A 80 -21.40 -12.19 -21.49
C GLN A 80 -22.40 -11.90 -22.61
N THR A 81 -21.95 -11.99 -23.86
CA THR A 81 -22.87 -12.21 -24.99
C THR A 81 -23.47 -13.59 -24.77
N SER A 82 -24.62 -13.61 -24.09
CA SER A 82 -25.44 -14.82 -23.98
C SER A 82 -25.91 -15.19 -25.38
N LEU A 83 -25.43 -16.33 -25.90
CA LEU A 83 -25.95 -16.96 -27.11
C LEU A 83 -26.86 -18.16 -26.80
N LEU A 84 -27.35 -18.28 -25.57
CA LEU A 84 -28.23 -19.39 -25.18
C LEU A 84 -29.47 -18.85 -24.47
N ILE A 85 -30.62 -19.16 -25.06
CA ILE A 85 -31.95 -18.96 -24.49
C ILE A 85 -32.20 -20.10 -23.49
N ASP A 86 -32.57 -19.71 -22.27
CA ASP A 86 -33.21 -20.48 -21.20
C ASP A 86 -32.60 -21.83 -20.79
N ASN A 87 -31.93 -21.86 -19.63
CA ASN A 87 -32.49 -22.41 -18.38
C ASN A 87 -31.42 -22.48 -17.27
N GLU A 88 -31.83 -22.05 -16.07
CA GLU A 88 -31.17 -22.28 -14.78
C GLU A 88 -29.65 -22.01 -14.72
N GLN A 89 -29.27 -20.74 -14.91
CA GLN A 89 -27.98 -20.30 -14.39
C GLN A 89 -28.09 -20.15 -12.87
N LEU A 90 -27.46 -21.08 -12.15
CA LEU A 90 -27.09 -20.87 -10.75
C LEU A 90 -26.32 -19.56 -10.66
N GLN A 91 -26.95 -18.52 -10.13
CA GLN A 91 -26.30 -17.29 -9.73
C GLN A 91 -25.42 -17.61 -8.52
N LEU A 92 -24.26 -18.22 -8.77
CA LEU A 92 -23.15 -18.12 -7.86
C LEU A 92 -22.81 -16.63 -7.81
N PRO A 93 -22.82 -15.98 -6.64
CA PRO A 93 -22.24 -14.65 -6.54
C PRO A 93 -20.81 -14.83 -7.02
N LEU A 94 -20.49 -14.22 -8.16
CA LEU A 94 -19.12 -14.07 -8.62
C LEU A 94 -18.46 -13.29 -7.49
N LEU A 95 -17.87 -14.02 -6.54
CA LEU A 95 -16.90 -13.47 -5.63
C LEU A 95 -15.86 -12.92 -6.59
N ALA A 96 -15.86 -11.61 -6.80
CA ALA A 96 -14.87 -10.96 -7.62
C ALA A 96 -13.54 -11.28 -6.96
N TYR A 97 -12.88 -12.34 -7.42
CA TYR A 97 -11.53 -12.65 -7.03
C TYR A 97 -10.72 -11.52 -7.63
N GLN A 98 -10.51 -10.47 -6.84
CA GLN A 98 -9.53 -9.45 -7.17
C GLN A 98 -8.19 -10.17 -7.24
N THR A 99 -7.70 -10.36 -8.47
CA THR A 99 -6.35 -10.85 -8.72
C THR A 99 -5.39 -9.73 -8.32
N LEU A 100 -4.96 -9.75 -7.06
CA LEU A 100 -3.94 -8.84 -6.55
C LEU A 100 -2.64 -9.11 -7.31
N SER A 101 -2.29 -8.20 -8.21
CA SER A 101 -1.08 -8.30 -9.01
C SER A 101 0.13 -7.85 -8.18
N ILE A 102 1.10 -8.75 -8.00
CA ILE A 102 2.40 -8.40 -7.43
C ILE A 102 3.08 -7.40 -8.38
N LYS A 103 3.50 -6.24 -7.86
CA LYS A 103 4.12 -5.18 -8.66
C LYS A 103 5.64 -5.12 -8.50
N ALA A 104 6.15 -5.51 -7.34
CA ALA A 104 7.58 -5.47 -7.04
C ALA A 104 7.95 -6.54 -6.01
N TRP A 105 9.26 -6.75 -5.83
CA TRP A 105 9.84 -7.46 -4.70
C TRP A 105 10.78 -6.52 -3.98
N ALA A 106 10.83 -6.61 -2.65
CA ALA A 106 11.74 -5.79 -1.86
C ALA A 106 12.27 -6.55 -0.66
N ARG A 107 13.53 -6.30 -0.31
CA ARG A 107 14.15 -6.78 0.92
C ARG A 107 13.92 -5.78 2.04
N CYS A 108 13.60 -6.28 3.23
CA CYS A 108 13.61 -5.46 4.44
C CYS A 108 15.06 -5.24 4.89
N GLU A 109 15.52 -4.00 4.86
CA GLU A 109 16.86 -3.62 5.32
C GLU A 109 16.87 -3.36 6.83
N LEU A 110 15.80 -2.77 7.33
CA LEU A 110 15.63 -2.44 8.74
C LEU A 110 14.14 -2.41 9.08
N CYS A 111 13.78 -2.87 10.27
CA CYS A 111 12.47 -2.64 10.86
C CYS A 111 12.65 -2.24 12.31
N GLN A 112 11.99 -1.16 12.72
CA GLN A 112 12.05 -0.60 14.06
C GLN A 112 10.64 -0.42 14.60
N ASP A 113 10.48 -0.50 15.91
CA ASP A 113 9.26 -0.11 16.56
C ASP A 113 9.29 1.33 17.07
N ILE A 114 8.25 2.08 16.69
CA ILE A 114 8.07 3.47 17.07
C ILE A 114 6.86 3.56 17.99
N THR A 115 7.10 4.04 19.21
CA THR A 115 6.09 4.24 20.26
C THR A 115 6.08 5.66 20.81
N ASN A 116 7.10 6.46 20.51
CA ASN A 116 7.26 7.82 21.03
C ASN A 116 7.07 8.88 19.94
N ILE A 117 6.62 10.06 20.36
CA ILE A 117 6.40 11.21 19.47
C ILE A 117 7.71 11.95 19.15
N GLU A 118 8.70 11.91 20.06
CA GLU A 118 9.96 12.66 19.92
C GLU A 118 10.74 12.30 18.65
N SER A 119 10.65 11.04 18.20
CA SER A 119 11.32 10.60 16.97
C SER A 119 10.62 11.06 15.68
N LEU A 120 9.34 11.46 15.75
CA LEU A 120 8.51 11.69 14.56
C LEU A 120 8.94 12.91 13.75
N ALA A 121 9.45 13.96 14.38
CA ALA A 121 9.96 15.14 13.68
C ALA A 121 11.16 14.80 12.77
N SER A 122 12.08 13.97 13.27
CA SER A 122 13.21 13.46 12.50
C SER A 122 12.76 12.51 11.39
N LEU A 123 11.84 11.60 11.70
CA LEU A 123 11.28 10.66 10.72
C LEU A 123 10.56 11.37 9.59
N SER A 124 9.78 12.42 9.88
CA SER A 124 9.11 13.18 8.84
C SER A 124 10.10 13.80 7.85
N ARG A 125 11.28 14.25 8.31
CA ARG A 125 12.31 14.81 7.41
C ARG A 125 13.00 13.76 6.54
N LEU A 126 13.02 12.50 6.97
CA LEU A 126 13.74 11.40 6.33
C LEU A 126 12.82 10.46 5.53
N THR A 127 11.51 10.68 5.61
CA THR A 127 10.49 9.84 4.97
C THR A 127 9.54 10.70 4.14
N ILE A 128 8.64 10.05 3.43
CA ILE A 128 7.62 10.71 2.60
C ILE A 128 6.46 11.29 3.42
N TRP A 129 6.34 10.93 4.70
CA TRP A 129 5.21 11.33 5.53
C TRP A 129 5.44 12.66 6.24
N THR A 130 4.36 13.43 6.39
CA THR A 130 4.38 14.60 7.26
C THR A 130 4.43 14.16 8.73
N GLN A 131 4.88 15.07 9.61
CA GLN A 131 4.86 14.81 11.05
C GLN A 131 3.42 14.58 11.55
N LYS A 132 2.47 15.41 11.09
CA LYS A 132 1.04 15.25 11.38
C LYS A 132 0.51 13.88 10.96
N GLY A 133 0.93 13.40 9.79
CA GLY A 133 0.62 12.07 9.29
C GLY A 133 1.10 10.97 10.23
N LEU A 134 2.37 11.00 10.60
CA LEU A 134 2.97 10.02 11.51
C LEU A 134 2.33 10.05 12.91
N GLU A 135 2.05 11.25 13.43
CA GLU A 135 1.39 11.44 14.73
C GLU A 135 0.00 10.81 14.74
N GLU A 136 -0.79 11.00 13.69
CA GLU A 136 -2.12 10.41 13.58
C GLU A 136 -2.07 8.88 13.52
N ILE A 137 -1.17 8.31 12.71
CA ILE A 137 -1.01 6.85 12.62
C ILE A 137 -0.60 6.27 13.97
N LEU A 138 0.36 6.91 14.65
CA LEU A 138 0.82 6.48 15.97
C LEU A 138 -0.31 6.60 17.00
N ARG A 139 -1.10 7.67 16.97
CA ARG A 139 -2.26 7.84 17.87
C ARG A 139 -3.27 6.72 17.69
N GLN A 140 -3.54 6.32 16.45
CA GLN A 140 -4.52 5.26 16.15
C GLN A 140 -4.05 3.86 16.53
N ARG A 141 -2.77 3.57 16.26
CA ARG A 141 -2.22 2.23 16.43
C ARG A 141 -1.50 2.03 17.78
N GLN A 142 -1.23 3.10 18.51
CA GLN A 142 -0.41 3.20 19.74
C GLN A 142 1.06 2.79 19.58
N LYS A 143 1.33 1.88 18.64
CA LYS A 143 2.65 1.40 18.24
C LYS A 143 2.63 1.20 16.73
N ILE A 144 3.68 1.64 16.06
CA ILE A 144 3.88 1.38 14.64
C ILE A 144 5.22 0.69 14.41
N PHE A 145 5.26 -0.17 13.40
CA PHE A 145 6.52 -0.66 12.87
C PHE A 145 6.91 0.24 11.70
N LEU A 146 8.15 0.69 11.66
CA LEU A 146 8.69 1.43 10.54
C LEU A 146 9.73 0.54 9.87
N ALA A 147 9.44 0.11 8.64
CA ALA A 147 10.33 -0.74 7.86
C ALA A 147 10.91 0.02 6.66
N TYR A 148 12.20 -0.17 6.40
CA TYR A 148 12.87 0.33 5.21
C TYR A 148 13.07 -0.81 4.22
N LEU A 149 12.57 -0.63 2.99
CA LEU A 149 12.59 -1.63 1.93
C LEU A 149 13.44 -1.16 0.74
N ARG A 150 14.17 -2.09 0.14
CA ARG A 150 15.00 -1.88 -1.04
C ARG A 150 14.81 -2.99 -2.08
#